data_AF-A0A060N8X1-F1
#
_entry.id   AF-A0A060N8X1-F1
#
_cell.length_a   1.000
_cell.length_b   1.000
_cell.length_c   1.000
_cell.angle_alpha   90.00
_cell.angle_beta   90.00
_cell.angle_gamma   90.00
#
_symmetry.space_group_name_H-M   'P 1'
#
loop_
_entity.id
_entity.type
_entity.pdbx_description
1 polymer ?
#
loop_
_entity_poly.entity_id
_entity_poly.type
_entity_poly.pdbx_seq_one_letter_code
_entity_poly.pdbx_strand_id
1 'polypeptide(L)'
;MIKYEELVKDITGCINLKSFADEVSDISEKLRDRMNIRKIVNLFNKNIQVEMLTERELYLITDVFYKMLQEDKFLDKLNPKQQQLKITLNPENYFTEEEIKKYSLILPQLEEAEDYSIIKFEDVKSLMDGVYSAVIDFNYFLDRWESGQIYYDINCQRETEKYEWNGMYQEKAKSFPKSIGDIGKAMAEHKYIPTEIAINIPNTGEESFYIEEKDGKINIVIKVDKNTIVQLIDGYHRTMGGIRARRMLESKGKELVQKMLVKVMNLDIYAARDYIKQESNKNPLNPELTKTMSNEVYNRIALDMNVGSITQNRLSGKLGREKHDVIMLNKLTSLNIFAEGLRYFNIDENDARKERKVKKFLKQFFEYVISYHKDELEDISLSRDENYKLNYNMFRGYLYIASKLINIEDWEDDLEEILEKIDYEKDGELSKLSLNKYEMNKINIKKLEEYLDEIIKEVLKDGKEERIL
;
A
#
# COMPACT_ATOMS: atom_id res chain seq x y z
N MET A 1 1.39 16.66 -11.26
CA MET A 1 1.98 15.34 -10.97
C MET A 1 3.07 14.97 -11.97
N ILE A 2 2.76 14.82 -13.28
CA ILE A 2 3.75 14.39 -14.30
C ILE A 2 4.99 15.30 -14.37
N LYS A 3 4.81 16.63 -14.31
CA LYS A 3 5.94 17.60 -14.35
C LYS A 3 6.95 17.42 -13.21
N TYR A 4 6.49 17.09 -12.00
CA TYR A 4 7.36 16.99 -10.82
C TYR A 4 8.17 15.68 -10.82
N GLU A 5 7.64 14.60 -11.37
CA GLU A 5 8.39 13.33 -11.50
C GLU A 5 9.58 13.49 -12.46
N GLU A 6 9.39 14.24 -13.55
CA GLU A 6 10.46 14.57 -14.49
C GLU A 6 11.51 15.48 -13.85
N LEU A 7 11.09 16.53 -13.12
CA LEU A 7 12.00 17.40 -12.38
C LEU A 7 12.84 16.64 -11.34
N VAL A 8 12.19 15.77 -10.55
CA VAL A 8 12.87 14.93 -9.55
C VAL A 8 13.94 14.07 -10.22
N LYS A 9 13.62 13.46 -11.37
CA LYS A 9 14.55 12.64 -12.14
C LYS A 9 15.75 13.45 -12.62
N ASP A 10 15.53 14.65 -13.13
CA ASP A 10 16.59 15.50 -13.66
C ASP A 10 17.51 16.06 -12.56
N ILE A 11 16.94 16.54 -11.45
CA ILE A 11 17.72 16.97 -10.27
C ILE A 11 18.53 15.80 -9.72
N THR A 12 17.92 14.61 -9.59
CA THR A 12 18.61 13.38 -9.13
C THR A 12 19.80 13.09 -10.03
N GLY A 13 19.62 13.18 -11.34
CA GLY A 13 20.70 13.00 -12.28
C GLY A 13 21.82 14.04 -12.12
N CYS A 14 21.47 15.32 -11.97
CA CYS A 14 22.43 16.40 -11.73
C CYS A 14 23.30 16.14 -10.50
N ILE A 15 22.69 15.78 -9.37
CA ILE A 15 23.41 15.52 -8.10
C ILE A 15 24.43 14.38 -8.24
N ASN A 16 24.14 13.41 -9.11
CA ASN A 16 25.02 12.28 -9.35
C ASN A 16 26.15 12.59 -10.36
N LEU A 17 26.16 13.76 -10.99
CA LEU A 17 27.26 14.19 -11.87
C LEU A 17 28.42 14.71 -11.02
N LYS A 18 29.62 14.21 -11.29
CA LYS A 18 30.85 14.70 -10.65
C LYS A 18 30.98 16.23 -10.74
N SER A 19 30.65 16.80 -11.90
CA SER A 19 30.74 18.25 -12.12
C SER A 19 29.87 19.06 -11.15
N PHE A 20 28.70 18.55 -10.72
CA PHE A 20 27.90 19.20 -9.68
C PHE A 20 28.38 18.84 -8.28
N ALA A 21 28.81 17.60 -8.05
CA ALA A 21 29.33 17.15 -6.76
C ALA A 21 30.60 17.89 -6.32
N ASP A 22 31.46 18.27 -7.27
CA ASP A 22 32.65 19.07 -7.01
C ASP A 22 32.30 20.52 -6.59
N GLU A 23 31.08 20.99 -6.86
CA GLU A 23 30.59 22.35 -6.57
C GLU A 23 29.69 22.42 -5.33
N VAL A 24 29.62 21.36 -4.51
CA VAL A 24 28.69 21.30 -3.36
C VAL A 24 28.91 22.43 -2.36
N SER A 25 30.17 22.85 -2.15
CA SER A 25 30.49 23.98 -1.30
C SER A 25 29.86 25.27 -1.83
N ASP A 26 30.02 25.54 -3.12
CA ASP A 26 29.51 26.75 -3.78
C ASP A 26 27.96 26.74 -3.84
N ILE A 27 27.37 25.58 -4.10
CA ILE A 27 25.91 25.38 -4.07
C ILE A 27 25.37 25.63 -2.66
N SER A 28 26.05 25.09 -1.65
CA SER A 28 25.67 25.27 -0.24
C SER A 28 25.75 26.74 0.16
N GLU A 29 26.79 27.46 -0.27
CA GLU A 29 26.92 28.89 0.00
C GLU A 29 25.81 29.70 -0.69
N LYS A 30 25.51 29.41 -1.97
CA LYS A 30 24.41 30.07 -2.72
C LYS A 30 23.04 29.83 -2.08
N LEU A 31 22.88 28.79 -1.27
CA LEU A 31 21.62 28.39 -0.65
C LEU A 31 21.59 28.57 0.88
N ARG A 32 22.70 28.97 1.51
CA ARG A 32 22.87 29.05 2.96
C ARG A 32 21.73 29.77 3.67
N ASP A 33 21.27 30.91 3.13
CA ASP A 33 20.22 31.73 3.73
C ASP A 33 18.79 31.32 3.32
N ARG A 34 18.67 30.31 2.44
CA ARG A 34 17.40 29.94 1.81
C ARG A 34 17.00 28.48 2.07
N MET A 35 17.95 27.63 2.43
CA MET A 35 17.78 26.20 2.63
C MET A 35 18.75 25.69 3.70
N ASN A 36 18.34 24.66 4.45
CA ASN A 36 19.21 24.01 5.42
C ASN A 36 20.42 23.35 4.72
N ILE A 37 21.63 23.82 5.00
CA ILE A 37 22.88 23.33 4.39
C ILE A 37 23.04 21.82 4.58
N ARG A 38 22.65 21.28 5.73
CA ARG A 38 22.74 19.85 6.01
C ARG A 38 21.92 19.03 5.02
N LYS A 39 20.74 19.52 4.63
CA LYS A 39 19.94 18.86 3.60
C LYS A 39 20.66 18.86 2.26
N ILE A 40 21.32 19.95 1.88
CA ILE A 40 22.08 20.03 0.62
C ILE A 40 23.23 19.03 0.63
N VAL A 41 24.03 19.03 1.70
CA VAL A 41 25.14 18.08 1.86
C VAL A 41 24.63 16.63 1.85
N ASN A 42 23.55 16.34 2.57
CA ASN A 42 22.93 15.02 2.59
C ASN A 42 22.36 14.62 1.23
N LEU A 43 21.86 15.56 0.45
CA LEU A 43 21.36 15.31 -0.89
C LEU A 43 22.49 14.85 -1.81
N PHE A 44 23.64 15.53 -1.77
CA PHE A 44 24.82 15.17 -2.56
C PHE A 44 25.53 13.91 -2.09
N ASN A 45 25.51 13.63 -0.79
CA ASN A 45 25.99 12.36 -0.24
C ASN A 45 25.01 11.18 -0.51
N LYS A 46 23.89 11.43 -1.20
CA LYS A 46 22.81 10.47 -1.45
C LYS A 46 22.17 9.90 -0.17
N ASN A 47 22.30 10.63 0.92
CA ASN A 47 21.68 10.32 2.20
C ASN A 47 20.17 10.57 2.09
N ILE A 48 19.74 11.70 1.50
CA ILE A 48 18.32 11.97 1.21
C ILE A 48 18.02 11.90 -0.29
N GLN A 49 16.79 11.51 -0.64
CA GLN A 49 16.31 11.46 -2.02
C GLN A 49 15.68 12.79 -2.43
N VAL A 50 15.69 13.12 -3.72
CA VAL A 50 15.11 14.37 -4.23
C VAL A 50 13.60 14.44 -3.98
N GLU A 51 12.92 13.29 -3.96
CA GLU A 51 11.50 13.14 -3.61
C GLU A 51 11.16 13.61 -2.19
N MET A 52 12.16 13.73 -1.31
CA MET A 52 11.99 14.18 0.07
C MET A 52 11.99 15.71 0.18
N LEU A 53 12.36 16.43 -0.88
CA LEU A 53 12.39 17.88 -0.89
C LEU A 53 10.97 18.46 -1.01
N THR A 54 10.73 19.56 -0.31
CA THR A 54 9.52 20.37 -0.50
C THR A 54 9.52 21.02 -1.89
N GLU A 55 8.35 21.44 -2.38
CA GLU A 55 8.25 22.14 -3.69
C GLU A 55 9.14 23.39 -3.74
N ARG A 56 9.25 24.12 -2.63
CA ARG A 56 10.15 25.27 -2.51
C ARG A 56 11.61 24.86 -2.58
N GLU A 57 12.02 23.81 -1.88
CA GLU A 57 13.41 23.33 -1.92
C GLU A 57 13.77 22.81 -3.31
N LEU A 58 12.85 22.09 -3.97
CA LEU A 58 13.00 21.70 -5.38
C LEU A 58 13.22 22.92 -6.26
N TYR A 59 12.40 23.97 -6.11
CA TYR A 59 12.59 25.22 -6.85
C TYR A 59 13.96 25.85 -6.60
N LEU A 60 14.39 25.98 -5.35
CA LEU A 60 15.66 26.61 -5.00
C LEU A 60 16.86 25.89 -5.60
N ILE A 61 16.86 24.55 -5.55
CA ILE A 61 17.92 23.74 -6.16
C ILE A 61 17.87 23.86 -7.68
N THR A 62 16.68 23.80 -8.27
CA THR A 62 16.48 23.96 -9.72
C THR A 62 17.03 25.31 -10.20
N ASP A 63 16.70 26.40 -9.51
CA ASP A 63 17.17 27.75 -9.82
C ASP A 63 18.71 27.86 -9.77
N VAL A 64 19.33 27.30 -8.73
CA VAL A 64 20.79 27.31 -8.60
C VAL A 64 21.46 26.47 -9.68
N PHE A 65 20.95 25.27 -9.95
CA PHE A 65 21.50 24.39 -10.99
C PHE A 65 21.34 25.02 -12.38
N TYR A 66 20.16 25.59 -12.67
CA TYR A 66 19.90 26.29 -13.91
C TYR A 66 20.86 27.46 -14.12
N LYS A 67 21.10 28.28 -13.09
CA LYS A 67 22.08 29.38 -13.14
C LYS A 67 23.50 28.89 -13.41
N MET A 68 23.92 27.80 -12.76
CA MET A 68 25.22 27.17 -13.05
C MET A 68 25.31 26.69 -14.51
N LEU A 69 24.24 26.13 -15.06
CA LEU A 69 24.17 25.71 -16.46
C LEU A 69 24.19 26.87 -17.47
N GLN A 70 23.98 28.11 -17.02
CA GLN A 70 24.19 29.31 -17.85
C GLN A 70 25.66 29.74 -17.90
N GLU A 71 26.50 29.27 -16.98
CA GLU A 71 27.93 29.61 -16.95
C GLU A 71 28.69 28.72 -17.94
N ASP A 72 29.25 29.30 -19.00
CA ASP A 72 29.96 28.55 -20.06
C ASP A 72 31.05 27.64 -19.48
N LYS A 73 31.81 28.13 -18.48
CA LYS A 73 32.86 27.36 -17.78
C LYS A 73 32.33 26.09 -17.11
N PHE A 74 31.10 26.13 -16.59
CA PHE A 74 30.49 24.96 -15.96
C PHE A 74 29.89 24.03 -17.02
N LEU A 75 29.24 24.59 -18.03
CA LEU A 75 28.64 23.85 -19.14
C LEU A 75 29.69 23.02 -19.92
N ASP A 76 30.90 23.55 -20.07
CA ASP A 76 32.02 22.86 -20.70
C ASP A 76 32.50 21.62 -19.92
N LYS A 77 32.17 21.51 -18.62
CA LYS A 77 32.43 20.31 -17.81
C LYS A 77 31.46 19.16 -18.09
N LEU A 78 30.44 19.37 -18.94
CA LEU A 78 29.37 18.43 -19.22
C LEU A 78 29.48 17.87 -20.64
N ASN A 79 29.08 16.60 -20.82
CA ASN A 79 29.02 15.99 -22.15
C ASN A 79 27.83 16.55 -22.97
N PRO A 80 27.79 16.35 -24.30
CA PRO A 80 26.75 16.93 -25.15
C PRO A 80 25.31 16.54 -24.77
N LYS A 81 25.09 15.34 -24.21
CA LYS A 81 23.76 14.92 -23.72
C LYS A 81 23.38 15.66 -22.44
N GLN A 82 24.34 15.87 -21.53
CA GLN A 82 24.14 16.59 -20.28
C GLN A 82 23.96 18.09 -20.50
N GLN A 83 24.56 18.68 -21.53
CA GLN A 83 24.36 20.10 -21.86
C GLN A 83 22.89 20.44 -22.19
N GLN A 84 22.07 19.46 -22.59
CA GLN A 84 20.63 19.64 -22.79
C GLN A 84 19.90 20.08 -21.51
N LEU A 85 20.47 19.84 -20.33
CA LEU A 85 19.94 20.29 -19.04
C LEU A 85 19.78 21.81 -18.98
N LYS A 86 20.58 22.57 -19.75
CA LYS A 86 20.43 24.03 -19.86
C LYS A 86 19.03 24.43 -20.37
N ILE A 87 18.38 23.57 -21.15
CA ILE A 87 17.05 23.81 -21.71
C ILE A 87 15.99 23.14 -20.81
N THR A 88 16.22 21.88 -20.42
CA THR A 88 15.19 21.11 -19.70
C THR A 88 15.00 21.60 -18.28
N LEU A 89 16.08 21.97 -17.57
CA LEU A 89 16.05 22.36 -16.15
C LEU A 89 15.65 23.83 -15.90
N ASN A 90 15.03 24.50 -16.87
CA ASN A 90 14.50 25.85 -16.66
C ASN A 90 13.35 25.80 -15.63
N PRO A 91 13.41 26.57 -14.51
CA PRO A 91 12.33 26.62 -13.52
C PRO A 91 10.93 26.87 -14.11
N GLU A 92 10.81 27.68 -15.17
CA GLU A 92 9.53 28.00 -15.82
C GLU A 92 8.84 26.80 -16.47
N ASN A 93 9.57 25.71 -16.74
CA ASN A 93 8.97 24.48 -17.27
C ASN A 93 8.10 23.78 -16.21
N TYR A 94 8.46 23.94 -14.93
CA TYR A 94 7.93 23.15 -13.82
C TYR A 94 7.10 23.96 -12.82
N PHE A 95 7.43 25.24 -12.63
CA PHE A 95 6.78 26.12 -11.66
C PHE A 95 6.04 27.25 -12.38
N THR A 96 4.86 27.61 -11.87
CA THR A 96 4.09 28.77 -12.32
C THR A 96 4.75 30.08 -11.86
N GLU A 97 4.42 31.20 -12.50
CA GLU A 97 4.93 32.52 -12.10
C GLU A 97 4.60 32.85 -10.64
N GLU A 98 3.41 32.47 -10.16
CA GLU A 98 3.00 32.66 -8.77
C GLU A 98 3.84 31.82 -7.80
N GLU A 99 4.11 30.55 -8.13
CA GLU A 99 4.99 29.67 -7.35
C GLU A 99 6.42 30.22 -7.31
N ILE A 100 6.97 30.64 -8.45
CA ILE A 100 8.31 31.23 -8.54
C ILE A 100 8.41 32.47 -7.65
N LYS A 101 7.43 33.38 -7.74
CA LYS A 101 7.38 34.59 -6.91
C LYS A 101 7.25 34.24 -5.43
N LYS A 102 6.41 33.28 -5.08
CA LYS A 102 6.22 32.80 -3.70
C LYS A 102 7.51 32.19 -3.13
N TYR A 103 8.18 31.32 -3.89
CA TYR A 103 9.32 30.55 -3.42
C TYR A 103 10.63 31.35 -3.39
N SER A 104 10.77 32.36 -4.25
CA SER A 104 11.94 33.25 -4.28
C SER A 104 11.98 34.28 -3.14
N LEU A 105 10.83 34.71 -2.61
CA LEU A 105 10.74 35.81 -1.64
C LEU A 105 10.80 35.39 -0.16
N ILE A 106 10.54 34.12 0.16
CA ILE A 106 10.49 33.65 1.55
C ILE A 106 11.90 33.33 2.04
N LEU A 107 12.43 34.13 2.97
CA LEU A 107 13.57 33.76 3.81
C LEU A 107 13.03 32.91 4.99
N PRO A 108 13.52 31.68 5.20
CA PRO A 108 13.21 30.98 6.43
C PRO A 108 13.76 31.78 7.62
N GLN A 109 13.07 31.75 8.75
CA GLN A 109 13.74 32.01 10.03
C GLN A 109 14.71 30.85 10.24
N LEU A 110 15.96 31.04 9.84
CA LEU A 110 17.03 30.11 10.16
C LEU A 110 17.37 30.37 11.63
N GLU A 111 16.92 29.49 12.52
CA GLU A 111 17.49 29.40 13.86
C GLU A 111 19.01 29.25 13.72
N GLU A 112 19.79 29.97 14.55
CA GLU A 112 21.24 29.81 14.60
C GLU A 112 21.55 28.31 14.75
N ALA A 113 22.06 27.71 13.68
CA ALA A 113 22.25 26.28 13.64
C ALA A 113 23.39 25.92 14.59
N GLU A 114 23.08 25.28 15.72
CA GLU A 114 24.06 24.44 16.39
C GLU A 114 24.63 23.46 15.34
N ASP A 115 25.94 23.17 15.40
CA ASP A 115 26.62 22.24 14.48
C ASP A 115 26.07 20.79 14.56
N TYR A 116 25.15 20.55 15.49
CA TYR A 116 24.49 19.28 15.72
C TYR A 116 22.99 19.49 15.96
N SER A 117 22.26 18.38 15.95
CA SER A 117 20.83 18.38 16.23
C SER A 117 20.47 17.15 17.07
N ILE A 118 19.57 17.29 18.02
CA ILE A 118 19.30 16.21 19.01
C ILE A 118 18.05 15.44 18.63
N ILE A 119 18.17 14.14 18.36
CA ILE A 119 17.03 13.21 18.34
C ILE A 119 16.96 12.53 19.71
N LYS A 120 15.77 12.48 20.29
CA LYS A 120 15.53 11.86 21.59
C LYS A 120 14.37 10.88 21.51
N PHE A 121 14.60 9.67 21.99
CA PHE A 121 13.56 8.66 22.20
C PHE A 121 13.37 8.48 23.70
N GLU A 122 12.17 8.72 24.18
CA GLU A 122 11.86 8.64 25.61
C GLU A 122 11.21 7.30 25.97
N ASP A 123 11.43 6.85 27.20
CA ASP A 123 10.81 5.63 27.76
C ASP A 123 11.01 4.40 26.86
N VAL A 124 12.27 4.19 26.44
CA VAL A 124 12.63 3.08 25.57
C VAL A 124 12.75 1.79 26.36
N LYS A 125 12.46 0.67 25.70
CA LYS A 125 12.71 -0.68 26.20
C LYS A 125 13.97 -1.24 25.56
N SER A 126 14.96 -1.61 26.36
CA SER A 126 16.10 -2.40 25.88
C SER A 126 15.64 -3.81 25.52
N LEU A 127 15.96 -4.26 24.31
CA LEU A 127 15.68 -5.62 23.84
C LEU A 127 16.94 -6.49 23.94
N MET A 128 18.08 -5.91 23.59
CA MET A 128 19.43 -6.42 23.79
C MET A 128 20.39 -5.23 23.77
N ASP A 129 21.67 -5.49 24.02
CA ASP A 129 22.69 -4.45 23.91
C ASP A 129 22.70 -3.81 22.51
N GLY A 130 22.76 -2.49 22.47
CA GLY A 130 22.64 -1.71 21.24
C GLY A 130 21.28 -1.76 20.53
N VAL A 131 20.23 -2.39 21.08
CA VAL A 131 18.90 -2.48 20.44
C VAL A 131 17.78 -2.11 21.39
N TYR A 132 17.02 -1.08 21.02
CA TYR A 132 15.97 -0.48 21.83
C TYR A 132 14.67 -0.38 21.04
N SER A 133 13.55 -0.27 21.76
CA SER A 133 12.22 -0.07 21.17
C SER A 133 11.47 1.05 21.90
N ALA A 134 10.84 1.94 21.14
CA ALA A 134 10.11 3.10 21.65
C ALA A 134 8.79 3.26 20.92
N VAL A 135 7.77 3.79 21.59
CA VAL A 135 6.55 4.27 20.94
C VAL A 135 6.66 5.78 20.78
N ILE A 136 6.57 6.27 19.55
CA ILE A 136 6.72 7.69 19.26
C ILE A 136 5.48 8.26 18.58
N ASP A 137 5.33 9.58 18.70
CA ASP A 137 4.51 10.34 17.75
C ASP A 137 5.15 10.24 16.37
N PHE A 138 4.37 9.84 15.37
CA PHE A 138 4.89 9.70 14.03
C PHE A 138 5.20 11.04 13.38
N ASN A 139 4.51 12.13 13.74
CA ASN A 139 4.86 13.47 13.24
C ASN A 139 6.29 13.84 13.64
N TYR A 140 6.67 13.57 14.90
CA TYR A 140 8.05 13.75 15.36
C TYR A 140 9.04 13.03 14.45
N PHE A 141 8.79 11.76 14.12
CA PHE A 141 9.64 11.00 13.19
C PHE A 141 9.70 11.64 11.79
N LEU A 142 8.55 12.00 11.24
CA LEU A 142 8.43 12.59 9.91
C LEU A 142 9.18 13.93 9.84
N ASP A 143 9.17 14.71 10.91
CA ASP A 143 9.92 15.97 11.00
C ASP A 143 11.43 15.71 11.00
N ARG A 144 11.91 14.67 11.70
CA ARG A 144 13.32 14.25 11.67
C ARG A 144 13.75 13.72 10.30
N TRP A 145 12.84 13.06 9.61
CA TRP A 145 13.05 12.60 8.25
C TRP A 145 13.12 13.76 7.25
N GLU A 146 12.14 14.65 7.25
CA GLU A 146 12.08 15.77 6.32
C GLU A 146 13.16 16.82 6.57
N SER A 147 13.59 17.01 7.83
CA SER A 147 14.75 17.83 8.17
C SER A 147 16.09 17.20 7.75
N GLY A 148 16.10 15.92 7.35
CA GLY A 148 17.29 15.19 6.94
C GLY A 148 18.15 14.70 8.10
N GLN A 149 17.61 14.65 9.32
CA GLN A 149 18.29 14.08 10.49
C GLN A 149 18.24 12.55 10.49
N ILE A 150 17.17 11.98 9.91
CA ILE A 150 17.04 10.55 9.61
C ILE A 150 16.98 10.42 8.10
N TYR A 151 17.70 9.46 7.54
CA TYR A 151 17.77 9.31 6.10
C TYR A 151 17.90 7.85 5.68
N TYR A 152 17.70 7.55 4.41
CA TYR A 152 17.65 6.17 3.92
C TYR A 152 18.97 5.74 3.30
N ASP A 153 19.68 4.80 3.92
CA ASP A 153 20.95 4.29 3.37
C ASP A 153 20.69 3.19 2.34
N ILE A 154 21.16 3.41 1.10
CA ILE A 154 21.05 2.46 0.00
C ILE A 154 21.81 1.16 0.24
N ASN A 155 22.89 1.21 1.03
CA ASN A 155 23.71 0.04 1.35
C ASN A 155 23.06 -0.90 2.38
N CYS A 156 21.96 -0.44 2.98
CA CYS A 156 21.14 -1.12 3.97
C CYS A 156 19.74 -1.44 3.38
N GLN A 157 19.62 -1.66 2.07
CA GLN A 157 18.35 -1.96 1.41
C GLN A 157 18.13 -3.44 1.13
N ARG A 158 16.83 -3.79 0.98
CA ARG A 158 16.39 -5.09 0.44
C ARG A 158 16.60 -5.20 -1.07
N GLU A 159 16.25 -4.14 -1.83
CA GLU A 159 16.37 -4.08 -3.29
C GLU A 159 16.53 -2.63 -3.80
N THR A 160 17.37 -2.44 -4.81
CA THR A 160 17.58 -1.18 -5.54
C THR A 160 17.06 -1.27 -6.98
N GLU A 161 16.69 -0.14 -7.57
CA GLU A 161 16.41 -0.01 -9.01
C GLU A 161 17.56 0.71 -9.70
N LYS A 162 18.02 0.14 -10.83
CA LYS A 162 19.03 0.76 -11.69
C LYS A 162 18.38 1.33 -12.95
N TYR A 163 18.73 2.56 -13.32
CA TYR A 163 18.24 3.19 -14.56
C TYR A 163 19.34 4.00 -15.24
N GLU A 164 19.26 4.11 -16.56
CA GLU A 164 20.14 5.00 -17.34
C GLU A 164 19.55 6.41 -17.38
N TRP A 165 20.36 7.41 -17.04
CA TRP A 165 20.02 8.82 -17.15
C TRP A 165 21.15 9.59 -17.81
N ASN A 166 20.86 10.24 -18.94
CA ASN A 166 21.82 11.05 -19.72
C ASN A 166 23.19 10.38 -19.92
N GLY A 167 23.20 9.06 -20.17
CA GLY A 167 24.39 8.27 -20.44
C GLY A 167 25.14 7.75 -19.20
N MET A 168 24.55 7.86 -18.00
CA MET A 168 25.11 7.29 -16.76
C MET A 168 24.11 6.34 -16.10
N TYR A 169 24.61 5.30 -15.44
CA TYR A 169 23.79 4.44 -14.59
C TYR A 169 23.58 5.08 -13.22
N GLN A 170 22.32 5.12 -12.78
CA GLN A 170 21.90 5.57 -11.47
C GLN A 170 21.25 4.43 -10.70
N GLU A 171 21.37 4.49 -9.37
CA GLU A 171 20.76 3.52 -8.45
C GLU A 171 19.89 4.29 -7.45
N LYS A 172 18.66 3.84 -7.25
CA LYS A 172 17.71 4.41 -6.29
C LYS A 172 17.01 3.31 -5.49
N ALA A 173 16.40 3.69 -4.37
CA ALA A 173 15.53 2.78 -3.64
C ALA A 173 14.37 2.32 -4.52
N LYS A 174 14.09 1.01 -4.53
CA LYS A 174 12.89 0.49 -5.16
C LYS A 174 11.66 0.97 -4.39
N SER A 175 10.86 1.82 -5.01
CA SER A 175 9.62 2.32 -4.44
C SER A 175 8.43 1.57 -5.05
N PHE A 176 7.38 1.37 -4.25
CA PHE A 176 6.13 0.77 -4.73
C PHE A 176 5.01 1.80 -4.57
N PRO A 177 4.77 2.66 -5.59
CA PRO A 177 3.87 3.80 -5.47
C PRO A 177 2.46 3.43 -5.03
N LYS A 178 1.95 2.27 -5.49
CA LYS A 178 0.65 1.72 -5.07
C LYS A 178 0.63 1.47 -3.56
N SER A 179 1.62 0.74 -3.03
CA SER A 179 1.73 0.45 -1.60
C SER A 179 1.86 1.72 -0.75
N ILE A 180 2.65 2.70 -1.19
CA ILE A 180 2.77 4.01 -0.51
C ILE A 180 1.43 4.73 -0.50
N GLY A 181 0.70 4.71 -1.62
CA GLY A 181 -0.63 5.31 -1.74
C GLY A 181 -1.65 4.65 -0.80
N ASP A 182 -1.69 3.32 -0.77
CA ASP A 182 -2.60 2.55 0.07
C ASP A 182 -2.31 2.77 1.57
N ILE A 183 -1.03 2.75 1.97
CA ILE A 183 -0.61 3.06 3.35
C ILE A 183 -1.01 4.49 3.73
N GLY A 184 -0.71 5.47 2.88
CA GLY A 184 -1.01 6.87 3.17
C GLY A 184 -2.52 7.13 3.30
N LYS A 185 -3.34 6.49 2.46
CA LYS A 185 -4.80 6.55 2.58
C LYS A 185 -5.28 5.92 3.89
N ALA A 186 -4.77 4.73 4.23
CA ALA A 186 -5.14 4.05 5.47
C ALA A 186 -4.77 4.88 6.72
N MET A 187 -3.60 5.55 6.72
CA MET A 187 -3.19 6.43 7.81
C MET A 187 -4.10 7.66 7.92
N ALA A 188 -4.40 8.32 6.80
CA ALA A 188 -5.29 9.48 6.78
C ALA A 188 -6.74 9.16 7.19
N GLU A 189 -7.18 7.92 7.02
CA GLU A 189 -8.50 7.42 7.41
C GLU A 189 -8.53 6.80 8.83
N HIS A 190 -7.42 6.82 9.57
CA HIS A 190 -7.26 6.15 10.87
C HIS A 190 -7.54 4.63 10.84
N LYS A 191 -7.35 3.99 9.67
CA LYS A 191 -7.49 2.54 9.47
C LYS A 191 -6.16 1.81 9.48
N TYR A 192 -5.05 2.54 9.46
CA TYR A 192 -3.71 1.94 9.48
C TYR A 192 -3.41 1.36 10.86
N ILE A 193 -3.09 0.07 10.90
CA ILE A 193 -2.60 -0.59 12.11
C ILE A 193 -1.09 -0.33 12.20
N PRO A 194 -0.60 0.42 13.20
CA PRO A 194 0.81 0.76 13.29
C PRO A 194 1.70 -0.47 13.42
N THR A 195 2.81 -0.43 12.71
CA THR A 195 3.86 -1.45 12.69
C THR A 195 5.20 -0.81 13.00
N GLU A 196 6.25 -1.61 13.13
CA GLU A 196 7.58 -1.13 13.50
C GLU A 196 8.26 -0.36 12.35
N ILE A 197 8.99 0.70 12.69
CA ILE A 197 9.99 1.35 11.83
C ILE A 197 11.35 1.10 12.50
N ALA A 198 12.38 0.83 11.71
CA ALA A 198 13.69 0.50 12.24
C ALA A 198 14.74 1.50 11.77
N ILE A 199 15.45 2.09 12.72
CA ILE A 199 16.59 2.97 12.47
C ILE A 199 17.87 2.38 13.06
N ASN A 200 19.00 2.63 12.40
CA ASN A 200 20.33 2.28 12.88
C ASN A 200 21.21 3.53 12.97
N ILE A 201 22.00 3.59 14.04
CA ILE A 201 23.07 4.55 14.25
C ILE A 201 24.35 3.71 14.19
N PRO A 202 25.09 3.70 13.06
CA PRO A 202 26.25 2.85 12.90
C PRO A 202 27.23 2.97 14.06
N ASN A 203 27.58 1.85 14.68
CA ASN A 203 28.58 1.82 15.74
C ASN A 203 29.97 1.94 15.13
N THR A 204 30.53 3.16 15.17
CA THR A 204 31.86 3.48 14.64
C THR A 204 32.88 3.75 15.75
N GLY A 205 32.41 3.93 16.98
CA GLY A 205 33.18 4.39 18.14
C GLY A 205 33.31 5.91 18.22
N GLU A 206 32.84 6.65 17.20
CA GLU A 206 32.86 8.11 17.14
C GLU A 206 31.45 8.72 17.17
N GLU A 207 30.41 7.90 17.16
CA GLU A 207 29.03 8.35 17.17
C GLU A 207 28.61 8.90 18.54
N SER A 208 27.78 9.95 18.50
CA SER A 208 27.19 10.56 19.67
C SER A 208 25.85 9.89 20.01
N PHE A 209 25.93 8.66 20.54
CA PHE A 209 24.79 7.88 21.02
C PHE A 209 24.86 7.71 22.54
N TYR A 210 23.88 8.26 23.25
CA TYR A 210 23.86 8.26 24.72
C TYR A 210 22.59 7.61 25.27
N ILE A 211 22.76 6.91 26.38
CA ILE A 211 21.68 6.34 27.17
C ILE A 211 21.54 7.18 28.43
N GLU A 212 20.37 7.83 28.60
CA GLU A 212 20.04 8.60 29.79
C GLU A 212 19.00 7.86 30.62
N GLU A 213 19.38 7.43 31.82
CA GLU A 213 18.42 6.88 32.79
C GLU A 213 17.91 7.99 33.71
N LYS A 214 16.60 8.24 33.69
CA LYS A 214 15.95 9.23 34.55
C LYS A 214 14.63 8.66 35.06
N ASP A 215 14.43 8.71 36.38
CA ASP A 215 13.21 8.23 37.05
C ASP A 215 12.86 6.76 36.72
N GLY A 216 13.88 5.91 36.56
CA GLY A 216 13.72 4.50 36.18
C GLY A 216 13.32 4.28 34.73
N LYS A 217 13.35 5.32 33.89
CA LYS A 217 13.10 5.27 32.45
C LYS A 217 14.39 5.43 31.68
N ILE A 218 14.56 4.62 30.66
CA ILE A 218 15.69 4.70 29.72
C ILE A 218 15.29 5.65 28.59
N ASN A 219 16.14 6.61 28.28
CA ASN A 219 16.00 7.48 27.12
C ASN A 219 17.22 7.33 26.23
N ILE A 220 17.03 7.37 24.92
CA ILE A 220 18.12 7.41 23.94
C ILE A 220 18.25 8.83 23.43
N VAL A 221 19.45 9.39 23.53
CA VAL A 221 19.79 10.72 23.02
C VAL A 221 20.86 10.58 21.94
N ILE A 222 20.56 11.06 20.75
CA ILE A 222 21.45 11.02 19.59
C ILE A 222 21.76 12.46 19.20
N LYS A 223 23.04 12.85 19.27
CA LYS A 223 23.48 14.13 18.71
C LYS A 223 23.90 13.90 17.26
N VAL A 224 23.00 14.19 16.34
CA VAL A 224 23.25 14.06 14.91
C VAL A 224 24.20 15.17 14.50
N ASP A 225 25.45 14.83 14.17
CA ASP A 225 26.53 15.73 13.74
C ASP A 225 27.23 15.13 12.49
N LYS A 226 28.46 15.54 12.18
CA LYS A 226 29.23 15.01 11.03
C LYS A 226 29.68 13.54 11.18
N ASN A 227 29.78 13.04 12.41
CA ASN A 227 30.24 11.68 12.73
C ASN A 227 29.07 10.75 13.08
N THR A 228 27.90 11.31 13.39
CA THR A 228 26.73 10.57 13.83
C THR A 228 25.64 10.64 12.77
N ILE A 229 25.41 9.50 12.10
CA ILE A 229 24.38 9.34 11.09
C ILE A 229 23.23 8.46 11.61
N VAL A 230 22.00 8.82 11.28
CA VAL A 230 20.81 8.03 11.63
C VAL A 230 20.15 7.52 10.36
N GLN A 231 20.24 6.21 10.18
CA GLN A 231 19.81 5.53 8.97
C GLN A 231 18.47 4.83 9.20
N LEU A 232 17.47 5.11 8.37
CA LEU A 232 16.27 4.28 8.26
C LEU A 232 16.64 3.00 7.52
N ILE A 233 16.52 1.85 8.20
CA ILE A 233 16.86 0.53 7.61
C ILE A 233 15.62 -0.32 7.30
N ASP A 234 14.48 -0.06 7.93
CA ASP A 234 13.19 -0.64 7.55
C ASP A 234 12.04 0.34 7.82
N GLY A 235 11.10 0.45 6.87
CA GLY A 235 9.94 1.35 6.99
C GLY A 235 9.91 2.52 6.02
N TYR A 236 10.64 2.43 4.91
CA TYR A 236 10.62 3.44 3.83
C TYR A 236 9.19 3.74 3.33
N HIS A 237 8.44 2.70 2.91
CA HIS A 237 7.07 2.89 2.42
C HIS A 237 6.12 3.43 3.48
N ARG A 238 6.36 3.14 4.77
CA ARG A 238 5.58 3.67 5.89
C ARG A 238 5.86 5.15 6.11
N THR A 239 7.13 5.54 6.05
CA THR A 239 7.58 6.93 6.15
C THR A 239 6.99 7.75 5.00
N MET A 240 7.15 7.29 3.75
CA MET A 240 6.58 7.97 2.58
C MET A 240 5.05 7.99 2.60
N GLY A 241 4.41 6.92 3.07
CA GLY A 241 2.96 6.86 3.29
C GLY A 241 2.51 7.88 4.34
N GLY A 242 3.26 8.04 5.43
CA GLY A 242 3.02 9.03 6.48
C GLY A 242 3.10 10.46 5.97
N ILE A 243 4.13 10.81 5.19
CA ILE A 243 4.25 12.12 4.54
C ILE A 243 3.01 12.39 3.66
N ARG A 244 2.60 11.39 2.87
CA ARG A 244 1.41 11.50 2.01
C ARG A 244 0.14 11.71 2.83
N ALA A 245 -0.03 10.96 3.91
CA ALA A 245 -1.17 11.07 4.82
C ALA A 245 -1.24 12.46 5.47
N ARG A 246 -0.10 12.98 5.94
CA ARG A 246 0.02 14.32 6.52
C ARG A 246 -0.40 15.39 5.51
N ARG A 247 0.13 15.37 4.29
CA ARG A 247 -0.26 16.31 3.21
C ARG A 247 -1.77 16.23 2.88
N MET A 248 -2.34 15.02 2.87
CA MET A 248 -3.78 14.82 2.64
C MET A 248 -4.64 15.45 3.75
N LEU A 249 -4.17 15.44 5.00
CA LEU A 249 -4.86 16.00 6.14
C LEU A 249 -4.66 17.52 6.24
N GLU A 250 -3.44 18.02 5.99
CA GLU A 250 -3.11 19.45 5.97
C GLU A 250 -3.96 20.20 4.94
N SER A 251 -4.17 19.63 3.75
CA SER A 251 -5.04 20.22 2.72
C SER A 251 -6.50 20.36 3.16
N LYS A 252 -6.89 19.68 4.25
CA LYS A 252 -8.22 19.73 4.87
C LYS A 252 -8.21 20.44 6.24
N GLY A 253 -7.10 21.08 6.62
CA GLY A 253 -6.94 21.73 7.92
C GLY A 253 -6.92 20.75 9.10
N LYS A 254 -6.46 19.51 8.90
CA LYS A 254 -6.37 18.46 9.92
C LYS A 254 -4.91 18.04 10.13
N GLU A 255 -4.62 17.51 11.31
CA GLU A 255 -3.32 16.96 11.66
C GLU A 255 -3.31 15.44 11.61
N LEU A 256 -2.18 14.84 11.24
CA LEU A 256 -1.97 13.40 11.33
C LEU A 256 -1.75 13.02 12.80
N VAL A 257 -2.68 12.29 13.41
CA VAL A 257 -2.50 11.73 14.75
C VAL A 257 -2.22 10.23 14.63
N GLN A 258 -0.94 9.86 14.67
CA GLN A 258 -0.50 8.48 14.54
C GLN A 258 0.67 8.20 15.49
N LYS A 259 0.57 7.13 16.29
CA LYS A 259 1.72 6.59 17.02
C LYS A 259 2.33 5.43 16.25
N MET A 260 3.64 5.31 16.29
CA MET A 260 4.39 4.24 15.65
C MET A 260 5.39 3.61 16.64
N LEU A 261 5.66 2.31 16.45
CA LEU A 261 6.76 1.66 17.14
C LEU A 261 8.05 1.93 16.36
N VAL A 262 9.10 2.38 17.04
CA VAL A 262 10.43 2.54 16.46
C VAL A 262 11.42 1.66 17.18
N LYS A 263 12.16 0.86 16.40
CA LYS A 263 13.35 0.15 16.83
C LYS A 263 14.56 1.04 16.57
N VAL A 264 15.28 1.36 17.64
CA VAL A 264 16.49 2.17 17.60
C VAL A 264 17.68 1.25 17.82
N MET A 265 18.56 1.16 16.84
CA MET A 265 19.74 0.30 16.88
C MET A 265 21.01 1.13 16.87
N ASN A 266 22.02 0.69 17.61
CA ASN A 266 23.39 1.15 17.52
C ASN A 266 24.28 -0.04 17.19
N LEU A 267 24.18 -0.48 15.93
CA LEU A 267 24.83 -1.68 15.41
C LEU A 267 25.82 -1.30 14.30
N ASP A 268 26.88 -2.08 14.16
CA ASP A 268 27.74 -1.98 12.98
C ASP A 268 26.97 -2.34 11.70
N ILE A 269 27.56 -2.03 10.53
CA ILE A 269 26.92 -2.21 9.24
C ILE A 269 26.62 -3.69 8.90
N TYR A 270 27.39 -4.65 9.42
CA TYR A 270 27.16 -6.07 9.19
C TYR A 270 25.98 -6.58 10.00
N ALA A 271 25.92 -6.21 11.29
CA ALA A 271 24.79 -6.54 12.16
C ALA A 271 23.48 -5.89 11.68
N ALA A 272 23.55 -4.65 11.18
CA ALA A 272 22.40 -3.98 10.57
C ALA A 272 21.91 -4.70 9.29
N ARG A 273 22.83 -5.21 8.46
CA ARG A 273 22.48 -6.03 7.29
C ARG A 273 21.86 -7.37 7.64
N ASP A 274 22.33 -8.01 8.71
CA ASP A 274 21.73 -9.25 9.20
C ASP A 274 20.31 -9.03 9.70
N TYR A 275 20.02 -7.88 10.33
CA TYR A 275 18.64 -7.50 10.66
C TYR A 275 17.76 -7.40 9.41
N ILE A 276 18.22 -6.71 8.35
CA ILE A 276 17.48 -6.58 7.09
C ILE A 276 17.23 -7.94 6.45
N LYS A 277 18.23 -8.83 6.50
CA LYS A 277 18.11 -10.21 6.01
C LYS A 277 17.04 -10.98 6.78
N GLN A 278 17.01 -10.89 8.11
CA GLN A 278 15.98 -11.53 8.93
C GLN A 278 14.58 -11.02 8.58
N GLU A 279 14.44 -9.71 8.42
CA GLU A 279 13.18 -9.08 8.03
C GLU A 279 12.74 -9.42 6.60
N SER A 280 13.69 -9.74 5.71
CA SER A 280 13.46 -10.15 4.33
C SER A 280 13.10 -11.63 4.19
N ASN A 281 13.50 -12.47 5.13
CA ASN A 281 13.17 -13.89 5.16
C ASN A 281 11.70 -14.18 5.52
N LYS A 282 10.89 -13.15 5.82
CA LYS A 282 9.46 -13.30 6.04
C LYS A 282 8.79 -13.75 4.73
N ASN A 283 8.14 -14.91 4.74
CA ASN A 283 7.45 -15.42 3.56
C ASN A 283 6.39 -14.42 3.08
N PRO A 284 6.34 -14.08 1.79
CA PRO A 284 5.27 -13.27 1.25
C PRO A 284 3.93 -13.98 1.44
N LEU A 285 2.90 -13.24 1.82
CA LEU A 285 1.54 -13.79 1.85
C LEU A 285 1.11 -14.11 0.41
N ASN A 286 0.40 -15.23 0.23
CA ASN A 286 -0.25 -15.55 -1.03
C ASN A 286 -1.16 -14.36 -1.43
N PRO A 287 -1.07 -13.82 -2.66
CA PRO A 287 -1.94 -12.75 -3.12
C PRO A 287 -3.45 -13.05 -2.98
N GLU A 288 -3.84 -14.31 -3.13
CA GLU A 288 -5.24 -14.74 -2.97
C GLU A 288 -5.69 -14.65 -1.50
N LEU A 289 -4.84 -15.11 -0.57
CA LEU A 289 -5.07 -14.96 0.86
C LEU A 289 -5.11 -13.48 1.26
N THR A 290 -4.25 -12.65 0.66
CA THR A 290 -4.24 -11.20 0.92
C THR A 290 -5.57 -10.55 0.53
N LYS A 291 -6.18 -10.96 -0.59
CA LYS A 291 -7.50 -10.46 -1.00
C LYS A 291 -8.59 -10.86 -0.01
N THR A 292 -8.59 -12.10 0.48
CA THR A 292 -9.63 -12.60 1.41
C THR A 292 -9.47 -12.06 2.83
N MET A 293 -8.26 -11.64 3.22
CA MET A 293 -8.00 -10.99 4.50
C MET A 293 -8.38 -9.49 4.54
N SER A 294 -8.80 -8.89 3.41
CA SER A 294 -9.22 -7.49 3.41
C SER A 294 -10.52 -7.32 4.21
N ASN A 295 -10.65 -6.22 4.95
CA ASN A 295 -11.82 -5.95 5.80
C ASN A 295 -13.04 -5.41 5.01
N GLU A 296 -13.08 -5.58 3.69
CA GLU A 296 -14.21 -5.18 2.85
C GLU A 296 -15.49 -5.90 3.29
N VAL A 297 -16.63 -5.20 3.20
CA VAL A 297 -17.94 -5.72 3.64
C VAL A 297 -18.27 -7.10 3.08
N TYR A 298 -17.96 -7.33 1.80
CA TYR A 298 -18.22 -8.60 1.13
C TYR A 298 -17.34 -9.74 1.67
N ASN A 299 -16.07 -9.47 1.98
CA ASN A 299 -15.18 -10.44 2.62
C ASN A 299 -15.62 -10.76 4.04
N ARG A 300 -16.07 -9.76 4.82
CA ARG A 300 -16.64 -9.98 6.15
C ARG A 300 -17.88 -10.88 6.11
N ILE A 301 -18.77 -10.66 5.14
CA ILE A 301 -19.97 -11.50 4.96
C ILE A 301 -19.56 -12.91 4.53
N ALA A 302 -18.66 -13.06 3.57
CA ALA A 302 -18.17 -14.38 3.14
C ALA A 302 -17.54 -15.17 4.30
N LEU A 303 -16.76 -14.49 5.15
CA LEU A 303 -16.22 -15.06 6.38
C LEU A 303 -17.32 -15.44 7.38
N ASP A 304 -18.34 -14.60 7.58
CA ASP A 304 -19.51 -14.90 8.43
C ASP A 304 -20.26 -16.15 7.93
N MET A 305 -20.39 -16.31 6.61
CA MET A 305 -20.99 -17.50 6.00
C MET A 305 -20.11 -18.75 6.15
N ASN A 306 -18.82 -18.62 6.50
CA ASN A 306 -17.93 -19.78 6.68
C ASN A 306 -17.74 -20.19 8.15
N VAL A 307 -18.35 -19.48 9.10
CA VAL A 307 -18.22 -19.75 10.55
C VAL A 307 -19.56 -20.14 11.18
N GLY A 308 -19.49 -20.71 12.38
CA GLY A 308 -20.66 -21.13 13.17
C GLY A 308 -20.91 -22.64 13.14
N SER A 309 -22.08 -23.06 13.60
CA SER A 309 -22.50 -24.47 13.56
C SER A 309 -23.21 -24.79 12.25
N ILE A 310 -23.09 -26.03 11.76
CA ILE A 310 -23.74 -26.46 10.51
C ILE A 310 -25.27 -26.41 10.58
N THR A 311 -25.84 -26.48 11.79
CA THR A 311 -27.28 -26.37 12.05
C THR A 311 -27.81 -24.95 11.93
N GLN A 312 -26.96 -23.94 12.08
CA GLN A 312 -27.31 -22.52 11.94
C GLN A 312 -26.87 -21.94 10.59
N ASN A 313 -25.90 -22.58 9.95
CA ASN A 313 -25.30 -22.12 8.71
C ASN A 313 -24.71 -23.32 7.95
N ARG A 314 -25.39 -23.77 6.90
CA ARG A 314 -24.98 -24.91 6.08
C ARG A 314 -23.66 -24.70 5.33
N LEU A 315 -23.22 -23.45 5.16
CA LEU A 315 -21.92 -23.09 4.58
C LEU A 315 -20.76 -23.11 5.58
N SER A 316 -21.02 -23.31 6.88
CA SER A 316 -19.96 -23.28 7.89
C SER A 316 -18.88 -24.32 7.60
N GLY A 317 -17.63 -23.87 7.51
CA GLY A 317 -16.48 -24.70 7.18
C GLY A 317 -16.47 -25.24 5.76
N LYS A 318 -17.38 -24.79 4.87
CA LYS A 318 -17.48 -25.25 3.47
C LYS A 318 -16.88 -24.28 2.46
N LEU A 319 -16.43 -23.10 2.85
CA LEU A 319 -15.71 -22.17 1.98
C LEU A 319 -14.19 -22.27 2.20
N GLY A 320 -13.43 -22.43 1.12
CA GLY A 320 -11.97 -22.50 1.13
C GLY A 320 -11.34 -21.10 1.16
N ARG A 321 -10.15 -20.94 1.74
CA ARG A 321 -9.43 -19.66 1.73
C ARG A 321 -8.80 -19.37 0.37
N GLU A 322 -8.40 -20.42 -0.33
CA GLU A 322 -7.73 -20.37 -1.62
C GLU A 322 -8.15 -21.57 -2.49
N LYS A 323 -7.70 -21.58 -3.76
CA LYS A 323 -7.99 -22.66 -4.70
C LYS A 323 -7.64 -24.04 -4.15
N HIS A 324 -6.52 -24.13 -3.44
CA HIS A 324 -6.02 -25.38 -2.91
C HIS A 324 -7.01 -26.01 -1.93
N ASP A 325 -7.61 -25.23 -1.02
CA ASP A 325 -8.65 -25.70 -0.10
C ASP A 325 -9.87 -26.24 -0.85
N VAL A 326 -10.29 -25.57 -1.93
CA VAL A 326 -11.45 -25.98 -2.74
C VAL A 326 -11.25 -27.35 -3.36
N ILE A 327 -10.04 -27.63 -3.84
CA ILE A 327 -9.72 -28.88 -4.54
C ILE A 327 -9.35 -29.98 -3.54
N MET A 328 -8.42 -29.73 -2.63
CA MET A 328 -7.84 -30.76 -1.77
C MET A 328 -8.65 -31.06 -0.52
N LEU A 329 -9.40 -30.08 -0.01
CA LEU A 329 -10.22 -30.22 1.20
C LEU A 329 -11.71 -30.30 0.90
N ASN A 330 -12.08 -30.54 -0.38
CA ASN A 330 -13.45 -30.65 -0.86
C ASN A 330 -14.35 -29.49 -0.37
N LYS A 331 -13.83 -28.26 -0.32
CA LYS A 331 -14.65 -27.07 -0.02
C LYS A 331 -15.50 -26.72 -1.23
N LEU A 332 -16.69 -26.16 -1.03
CA LEU A 332 -17.69 -25.86 -2.07
C LEU A 332 -17.25 -24.76 -3.05
N THR A 333 -16.69 -23.68 -2.53
CA THR A 333 -16.10 -22.58 -3.31
C THR A 333 -15.08 -21.84 -2.44
N SER A 334 -14.32 -20.90 -3.01
CA SER A 334 -13.41 -20.07 -2.22
C SER A 334 -14.11 -18.83 -1.67
N LEU A 335 -13.59 -18.30 -0.56
CA LEU A 335 -14.04 -17.04 0.04
C LEU A 335 -13.99 -15.89 -0.97
N ASN A 336 -12.98 -15.88 -1.86
CA ASN A 336 -12.83 -14.85 -2.89
C ASN A 336 -13.97 -14.92 -3.93
N ILE A 337 -14.28 -16.11 -4.46
CA ILE A 337 -15.37 -16.27 -5.43
C ILE A 337 -16.72 -15.92 -4.80
N PHE A 338 -16.93 -16.36 -3.55
CA PHE A 338 -18.13 -16.05 -2.78
C PHE A 338 -18.26 -14.54 -2.53
N ALA A 339 -17.19 -13.87 -2.07
CA ALA A 339 -17.18 -12.44 -1.84
C ALA A 339 -17.45 -11.63 -3.11
N GLU A 340 -16.89 -12.04 -4.25
CA GLU A 340 -17.17 -11.39 -5.52
C GLU A 340 -18.64 -11.55 -5.96
N GLY A 341 -19.27 -12.70 -5.70
CA GLY A 341 -20.71 -12.88 -5.92
C GLY A 341 -21.58 -12.02 -5.00
N LEU A 342 -21.12 -11.71 -3.78
CA LEU A 342 -21.86 -10.84 -2.86
C LEU A 342 -21.98 -9.39 -3.36
N ARG A 343 -21.21 -8.99 -4.38
CA ARG A 343 -21.32 -7.66 -4.99
C ARG A 343 -22.69 -7.40 -5.63
N TYR A 344 -23.43 -8.45 -6.02
CA TYR A 344 -24.79 -8.32 -6.58
C TYR A 344 -25.78 -7.68 -5.60
N PHE A 345 -25.53 -7.75 -4.30
CA PHE A 345 -26.38 -7.14 -3.29
C PHE A 345 -26.16 -5.62 -3.14
N ASN A 346 -25.11 -5.05 -3.73
CA ASN A 346 -24.76 -3.63 -3.68
C ASN A 346 -24.83 -3.05 -2.25
N ILE A 347 -24.02 -3.60 -1.35
CA ILE A 347 -24.04 -3.28 0.09
C ILE A 347 -23.07 -2.13 0.34
N ASP A 348 -23.56 -1.02 0.91
CA ASP A 348 -22.70 0.05 1.42
C ASP A 348 -21.95 -0.43 2.66
N GLU A 349 -20.66 -0.11 2.77
CA GLU A 349 -19.81 -0.52 3.89
C GLU A 349 -20.33 -0.05 5.25
N ASN A 350 -21.13 1.02 5.28
CA ASN A 350 -21.74 1.61 6.48
C ASN A 350 -23.19 1.15 6.71
N ASP A 351 -23.81 0.40 5.79
CA ASP A 351 -25.19 -0.08 5.95
C ASP A 351 -25.24 -1.42 6.71
N ALA A 352 -25.01 -1.32 8.03
CA ALA A 352 -25.07 -2.47 8.94
C ALA A 352 -26.45 -3.15 8.99
N ARG A 353 -27.52 -2.49 8.54
CA ARG A 353 -28.86 -3.07 8.49
C ARG A 353 -29.01 -3.97 7.27
N LYS A 354 -28.61 -3.49 6.10
CA LYS A 354 -28.58 -4.28 4.86
C LYS A 354 -27.60 -5.45 4.98
N GLU A 355 -26.42 -5.23 5.54
CA GLU A 355 -25.46 -6.31 5.84
C GLU A 355 -26.13 -7.44 6.66
N ARG A 356 -26.84 -7.10 7.75
CA ARG A 356 -27.55 -8.09 8.58
C ARG A 356 -28.70 -8.78 7.85
N LYS A 357 -29.48 -8.04 7.04
CA LYS A 357 -30.56 -8.61 6.22
C LYS A 357 -30.00 -9.66 5.26
N VAL A 358 -28.94 -9.31 4.52
CA VAL A 358 -28.29 -10.20 3.56
C VAL A 358 -27.72 -11.45 4.27
N LYS A 359 -27.00 -11.29 5.38
CA LYS A 359 -26.46 -12.44 6.15
C LYS A 359 -27.56 -13.40 6.60
N LYS A 360 -28.68 -12.89 7.11
CA LYS A 360 -29.80 -13.73 7.57
C LYS A 360 -30.44 -14.47 6.39
N PHE A 361 -30.72 -13.76 5.31
CA PHE A 361 -31.31 -14.33 4.10
C PHE A 361 -30.41 -15.41 3.50
N LEU A 362 -29.11 -15.15 3.35
CA LEU A 362 -28.17 -16.11 2.76
C LEU A 362 -28.04 -17.41 3.56
N LYS A 363 -28.14 -17.36 4.90
CA LYS A 363 -28.13 -18.57 5.74
C LYS A 363 -29.32 -19.48 5.42
N GLN A 364 -30.50 -18.89 5.22
CA GLN A 364 -31.71 -19.62 4.82
C GLN A 364 -31.60 -20.06 3.35
N PHE A 365 -31.27 -19.15 2.43
CA PHE A 365 -31.10 -19.45 1.01
C PHE A 365 -30.18 -20.64 0.76
N PHE A 366 -28.99 -20.64 1.36
CA PHE A 366 -28.05 -21.76 1.20
C PHE A 366 -28.43 -23.01 1.98
N GLU A 367 -29.34 -22.91 2.96
CA GLU A 367 -29.94 -24.11 3.53
C GLU A 367 -30.77 -24.85 2.49
N TYR A 368 -31.57 -24.13 1.69
CA TYR A 368 -32.35 -24.71 0.59
C TYR A 368 -31.46 -25.22 -0.54
N VAL A 369 -30.52 -24.41 -1.06
CA VAL A 369 -29.61 -24.82 -2.16
C VAL A 369 -28.82 -26.09 -1.79
N ILE A 370 -28.26 -26.14 -0.58
CA ILE A 370 -27.46 -27.29 -0.12
C ILE A 370 -28.34 -28.51 0.12
N SER A 371 -29.58 -28.32 0.58
CA SER A 371 -30.52 -29.43 0.78
C SER A 371 -31.04 -29.98 -0.55
N TYR A 372 -31.24 -29.12 -1.54
CA TYR A 372 -31.65 -29.50 -2.90
C TYR A 372 -30.54 -30.32 -3.59
N HIS A 373 -29.27 -29.94 -3.40
CA HIS A 373 -28.10 -30.65 -3.93
C HIS A 373 -27.43 -31.58 -2.90
N LYS A 374 -28.21 -32.20 -2.00
CA LYS A 374 -27.65 -32.98 -0.89
C LYS A 374 -26.90 -34.22 -1.36
N ASP A 375 -27.35 -34.84 -2.45
CA ASP A 375 -26.79 -36.10 -2.95
C ASP A 375 -25.40 -35.86 -3.54
N GLU A 376 -25.18 -34.69 -4.13
CA GLU A 376 -23.89 -34.26 -4.67
C GLU A 376 -22.84 -33.96 -3.59
N LEU A 377 -23.25 -33.77 -2.32
CA LEU A 377 -22.33 -33.45 -1.22
C LEU A 377 -21.60 -34.68 -0.67
N GLU A 378 -22.04 -35.90 -1.01
CA GLU A 378 -21.37 -37.14 -0.59
C GLU A 378 -19.95 -37.21 -1.16
N ASP A 379 -19.79 -36.88 -2.44
CA ASP A 379 -18.50 -36.72 -3.11
C ASP A 379 -18.49 -35.46 -3.99
N ILE A 380 -18.05 -34.36 -3.39
CA ILE A 380 -17.95 -33.05 -4.05
C ILE A 380 -16.98 -33.11 -5.24
N SER A 381 -15.93 -33.92 -5.18
CA SER A 381 -14.97 -34.02 -6.27
C SER A 381 -15.61 -34.69 -7.48
N LEU A 382 -16.26 -35.84 -7.27
CA LEU A 382 -16.97 -36.56 -8.32
C LEU A 382 -18.11 -35.72 -8.92
N SER A 383 -18.93 -35.08 -8.08
CA SER A 383 -20.03 -34.22 -8.54
C SER A 383 -19.54 -33.10 -9.47
N ARG A 384 -18.36 -32.53 -9.20
CA ARG A 384 -17.78 -31.48 -10.05
C ARG A 384 -17.28 -31.98 -11.39
N ASP A 385 -16.84 -33.24 -11.45
CA ASP A 385 -16.42 -33.87 -12.69
C ASP A 385 -17.64 -34.22 -13.54
N GLU A 386 -18.74 -34.66 -12.92
CA GLU A 386 -19.97 -35.09 -13.58
C GLU A 386 -20.89 -33.94 -14.02
N ASN A 387 -21.03 -32.88 -13.21
CA ASN A 387 -21.96 -31.79 -13.49
C ASN A 387 -21.48 -30.42 -12.94
N TYR A 388 -22.34 -29.40 -13.04
CA TYR A 388 -22.05 -28.03 -12.60
C TYR A 388 -22.68 -27.62 -11.26
N LYS A 389 -23.48 -28.49 -10.61
CA LYS A 389 -24.21 -28.15 -9.36
C LYS A 389 -23.27 -27.65 -8.26
N LEU A 390 -22.20 -28.40 -7.98
CA LEU A 390 -21.20 -28.02 -6.96
C LEU A 390 -19.92 -27.42 -7.56
N ASN A 391 -19.97 -26.96 -8.81
CA ASN A 391 -18.85 -26.25 -9.39
C ASN A 391 -18.62 -24.94 -8.61
N TYR A 392 -17.37 -24.63 -8.26
CA TYR A 392 -17.05 -23.51 -7.39
C TYR A 392 -17.50 -22.14 -7.95
N ASN A 393 -17.59 -21.98 -9.28
CA ASN A 393 -18.13 -20.76 -9.88
C ASN A 393 -19.66 -20.73 -9.93
N MET A 394 -20.34 -21.87 -9.82
CA MET A 394 -21.80 -21.90 -9.74
C MET A 394 -22.30 -21.22 -8.46
N PHE A 395 -21.50 -21.18 -7.39
CA PHE A 395 -21.80 -20.41 -6.18
C PHE A 395 -21.91 -18.90 -6.44
N ARG A 396 -21.27 -18.36 -7.47
CA ARG A 396 -21.53 -17.00 -7.94
C ARG A 396 -22.93 -16.90 -8.55
N GLY A 397 -23.35 -17.89 -9.34
CA GLY A 397 -24.69 -17.99 -9.90
C GLY A 397 -25.76 -18.08 -8.80
N TYR A 398 -25.54 -18.91 -7.78
CA TYR A 398 -26.43 -19.00 -6.62
C TYR A 398 -26.56 -17.66 -5.88
N LEU A 399 -25.46 -16.92 -5.70
CA LEU A 399 -25.50 -15.58 -5.12
C LEU A 399 -26.22 -14.55 -6.02
N TYR A 400 -26.13 -14.71 -7.34
CA TYR A 400 -26.89 -13.90 -8.29
C TYR A 400 -28.40 -14.14 -8.15
N ILE A 401 -28.84 -15.40 -8.14
CA ILE A 401 -30.24 -15.79 -7.88
C ILE A 401 -30.70 -15.23 -6.53
N ALA A 402 -29.91 -15.44 -5.47
CA ALA A 402 -30.20 -14.92 -4.14
C ALA A 402 -30.41 -13.39 -4.14
N SER A 403 -29.62 -12.64 -4.93
CA SER A 403 -29.77 -11.19 -5.01
C SER A 403 -31.09 -10.74 -5.63
N LYS A 404 -31.68 -11.55 -6.51
CA LYS A 404 -32.99 -11.30 -7.14
C LYS A 404 -34.15 -11.69 -6.22
N LEU A 405 -33.96 -12.73 -5.42
CA LEU A 405 -35.02 -13.28 -4.55
C LEU A 405 -35.12 -12.60 -3.18
N ILE A 406 -34.11 -11.86 -2.71
CA ILE A 406 -34.05 -11.32 -1.32
C ILE A 406 -35.22 -10.38 -0.91
N ASN A 407 -35.96 -9.84 -1.88
CA ASN A 407 -37.12 -8.98 -1.63
C ASN A 407 -38.45 -9.63 -2.04
N ILE A 408 -38.42 -10.90 -2.47
CA ILE A 408 -39.60 -11.67 -2.84
C ILE A 408 -40.08 -12.42 -1.60
N GLU A 409 -41.38 -12.34 -1.35
CA GLU A 409 -42.04 -13.13 -0.31
C GLU A 409 -42.25 -14.55 -0.83
N ASP A 410 -42.09 -15.55 0.04
CA ASP A 410 -42.24 -16.97 -0.30
C ASP A 410 -41.32 -17.37 -1.48
N TRP A 411 -40.08 -16.86 -1.47
CA TRP A 411 -39.07 -17.08 -2.51
C TRP A 411 -38.59 -18.54 -2.58
N GLU A 412 -38.91 -19.36 -1.58
CA GLU A 412 -38.49 -20.75 -1.46
C GLU A 412 -39.01 -21.60 -2.63
N ASP A 413 -40.30 -21.47 -2.98
CA ASP A 413 -40.92 -22.19 -4.09
C ASP A 413 -40.34 -21.72 -5.43
N ASP A 414 -40.17 -20.39 -5.58
CA ASP A 414 -39.56 -19.80 -6.77
C ASP A 414 -38.10 -20.29 -6.94
N LEU A 415 -37.35 -20.44 -5.83
CA LEU A 415 -35.99 -20.97 -5.87
C LEU A 415 -35.98 -22.42 -6.36
N GLU A 416 -36.87 -23.28 -5.85
CA GLU A 416 -36.93 -24.68 -6.25
C GLU A 416 -37.18 -24.80 -7.75
N GLU A 417 -38.16 -24.07 -8.31
CA GLU A 417 -38.42 -24.05 -9.75
C GLU A 417 -37.23 -23.50 -10.56
N ILE A 418 -36.55 -22.46 -10.07
CA ILE A 418 -35.32 -21.94 -10.70
C ILE A 418 -34.23 -23.03 -10.72
N LEU A 419 -34.00 -23.72 -9.59
CA LEU A 419 -32.97 -24.75 -9.49
C LEU A 419 -33.27 -25.96 -10.37
N GLU A 420 -34.54 -26.33 -10.55
CA GLU A 420 -34.98 -27.39 -11.47
C GLU A 420 -34.72 -27.05 -12.95
N LYS A 421 -34.90 -25.77 -13.33
CA LYS A 421 -34.73 -25.31 -14.72
C LYS A 421 -33.28 -25.10 -15.15
N ILE A 422 -32.33 -25.07 -14.20
CA ILE A 422 -30.92 -24.91 -14.54
C ILE A 422 -30.39 -26.23 -15.12
N ASP A 423 -29.84 -26.14 -16.34
CA ASP A 423 -29.16 -27.23 -17.01
C ASP A 423 -27.73 -27.35 -16.46
N TYR A 424 -27.54 -28.27 -15.52
CA TYR A 424 -26.25 -28.53 -14.87
C TYR A 424 -25.33 -29.48 -15.65
N GLU A 425 -25.76 -30.01 -16.80
CA GLU A 425 -25.02 -31.02 -17.54
C GLU A 425 -23.73 -30.45 -18.18
N LYS A 426 -22.71 -31.30 -18.34
CA LYS A 426 -21.39 -30.87 -18.85
C LYS A 426 -21.38 -30.51 -20.34
N ASP A 427 -22.39 -30.92 -21.08
CA ASP A 427 -22.62 -30.61 -22.50
C ASP A 427 -23.72 -29.54 -22.72
N GLY A 428 -24.35 -29.08 -21.64
CA GLY A 428 -25.40 -28.05 -21.62
C GLY A 428 -24.92 -26.62 -21.86
N GLU A 429 -25.80 -25.64 -21.64
CA GLU A 429 -25.48 -24.21 -21.84
C GLU A 429 -24.35 -23.72 -20.93
N LEU A 430 -24.28 -24.23 -19.69
CA LEU A 430 -23.24 -23.90 -18.72
C LEU A 430 -21.83 -24.31 -19.19
N SER A 431 -21.71 -25.33 -20.05
CA SER A 431 -20.43 -25.80 -20.60
C SER A 431 -19.67 -24.71 -21.37
N LYS A 432 -20.42 -23.81 -22.04
CA LYS A 432 -19.89 -22.72 -22.85
C LYS A 432 -19.30 -21.58 -22.01
N LEU A 433 -19.56 -21.58 -20.69
CA LEU A 433 -19.21 -20.51 -19.77
C LEU A 433 -17.86 -20.72 -19.06
N SER A 434 -17.20 -21.86 -19.29
CA SER A 434 -15.90 -22.19 -18.67
C SER A 434 -15.91 -22.14 -17.13
N LEU A 435 -17.00 -22.62 -16.49
CA LEU A 435 -17.12 -22.67 -15.03
C LEU A 435 -15.99 -23.48 -14.37
N ASN A 436 -15.37 -24.44 -15.08
CA ASN A 436 -14.21 -25.22 -14.62
C ASN A 436 -12.88 -24.44 -14.60
N LYS A 437 -12.86 -23.14 -14.95
CA LYS A 437 -11.69 -22.28 -14.74
C LYS A 437 -11.77 -21.62 -13.38
N TYR A 438 -10.69 -21.65 -12.60
CA TYR A 438 -10.73 -21.14 -11.22
C TYR A 438 -11.19 -19.67 -11.13
N GLU A 439 -10.73 -18.84 -12.06
CA GLU A 439 -11.25 -17.50 -12.26
C GLU A 439 -12.04 -17.42 -13.56
N MET A 440 -13.29 -16.94 -13.49
CA MET A 440 -14.07 -16.59 -14.67
C MET A 440 -13.71 -15.20 -15.17
N ASN A 441 -13.64 -15.05 -16.49
CA ASN A 441 -13.53 -13.73 -17.10
C ASN A 441 -14.88 -12.98 -17.03
N LYS A 442 -14.84 -11.66 -17.17
CA LYS A 442 -16.04 -10.79 -17.08
C LYS A 442 -17.12 -11.13 -18.12
N ILE A 443 -16.73 -11.57 -19.32
CA ILE A 443 -17.66 -11.92 -20.39
C ILE A 443 -18.48 -13.15 -19.99
N ASN A 444 -17.82 -14.18 -19.46
CA ASN A 444 -18.49 -15.41 -19.04
C ASN A 444 -19.33 -15.21 -17.78
N ILE A 445 -18.92 -14.31 -16.88
CA ILE A 445 -19.74 -13.88 -15.74
C ILE A 445 -21.04 -13.27 -16.24
N LYS A 446 -20.97 -12.32 -17.18
CA LYS A 446 -22.16 -11.69 -17.74
C LYS A 446 -23.07 -12.69 -18.46
N LYS A 447 -22.50 -13.64 -19.21
CA LYS A 447 -23.28 -14.70 -19.86
C LYS A 447 -23.98 -15.62 -18.86
N LEU A 448 -23.34 -15.92 -17.72
CA LEU A 448 -23.98 -16.66 -16.63
C LEU A 448 -25.17 -15.87 -16.06
N GLU A 449 -24.99 -14.57 -15.85
CA GLU A 449 -26.06 -13.68 -15.38
C GLU A 449 -27.22 -13.61 -16.37
N GLU A 450 -26.93 -13.46 -17.68
CA GLU A 450 -27.92 -13.43 -18.76
C GLU A 450 -28.71 -14.75 -18.82
N TYR A 451 -28.03 -15.90 -18.74
CA TYR A 451 -28.66 -17.22 -18.68
C TYR A 451 -29.59 -17.38 -17.47
N LEU A 452 -29.12 -17.00 -16.28
CA LEU A 452 -29.93 -17.09 -15.07
C LEU A 452 -31.10 -16.10 -15.07
N ASP A 453 -30.95 -14.91 -15.64
CA ASP A 453 -32.02 -13.93 -15.80
C ASP A 453 -33.16 -14.46 -16.68
N GLU A 454 -32.86 -15.22 -17.73
CA GLU A 454 -33.89 -15.84 -18.58
C GLU A 454 -34.74 -16.84 -17.79
N ILE A 455 -34.10 -17.69 -16.98
CA ILE A 455 -34.79 -18.65 -16.12
C ILE A 455 -35.61 -17.93 -15.05
N ILE A 456 -35.02 -16.95 -14.36
CA ILE A 456 -35.70 -16.19 -13.30
C ILE A 456 -36.94 -15.47 -13.84
N LYS A 457 -36.83 -14.85 -15.02
CA LYS A 457 -37.99 -14.20 -15.67
C LYS A 457 -39.06 -15.21 -16.05
N GLU A 458 -38.68 -16.42 -16.46
CA GLU A 458 -39.67 -17.45 -16.77
C GLU A 458 -40.51 -17.84 -15.55
N VAL A 459 -39.85 -18.00 -14.40
CA VAL A 459 -40.50 -18.38 -13.13
C VAL A 459 -41.32 -17.23 -12.53
N LEU A 460 -40.84 -15.99 -12.61
CA LEU A 460 -41.48 -14.84 -11.95
C LEU A 460 -42.60 -14.13 -12.75
N LYS A 461 -42.99 -14.66 -13.92
CA LYS A 461 -43.94 -14.04 -14.88
C LYS A 461 -45.35 -13.77 -14.35
N ASP A 462 -45.75 -14.34 -13.21
CA ASP A 462 -47.08 -14.14 -12.61
C ASP A 462 -47.20 -12.87 -11.74
N GLY A 463 -46.78 -11.72 -12.28
CA GLY A 463 -46.94 -10.40 -11.62
C GLY A 463 -45.95 -10.10 -10.49
N LYS A 464 -44.93 -10.94 -10.28
CA LYS A 464 -43.87 -10.73 -9.29
C LYS A 464 -42.71 -9.85 -9.82
N GLU A 465 -42.64 -9.58 -11.12
CA GLU A 465 -41.53 -8.86 -11.77
C GLU A 465 -41.32 -7.41 -11.27
N GLU A 466 -42.37 -6.70 -10.84
CA GLU A 466 -42.25 -5.32 -10.32
C GLU A 466 -41.45 -5.23 -9.00
N ARG A 467 -41.22 -6.35 -8.31
CA ARG A 467 -40.48 -6.42 -7.04
C ARG A 467 -38.96 -6.59 -7.19
N ILE A 468 -38.45 -6.68 -8.43
CA ILE A 468 -37.03 -6.97 -8.73
C ILE A 468 -36.15 -5.70 -8.77
N LEU A 469 -36.75 -4.49 -8.77
CA LEU A 469 -36.03 -3.20 -8.87
C LEU A 469 -35.37 -2.74 -7.56
#